data_AF-A0A6I7WG84-F1
#
_entry.id   AF-A0A6I7WG84-F1
#
_cell.length_a   1.000
_cell.length_b   1.000
_cell.length_c   1.000
_cell.angle_alpha   90.00
_cell.angle_beta   90.00
_cell.angle_gamma   90.00
#
_symmetry.space_group_name_H-M   'P 1'
#
loop_
_entity.id
_entity.type
_entity.pdbx_description
1 polymer ?
#
loop_
_entity_poly.entity_id
_entity_poly.type
_entity_poly.pdbx_seq_one_letter_code
_entity_poly.pdbx_strand_id
1 'polypeptide(L)'
;LILLLMSSDQLMADKAFEDFKHQQHQDISAYNNATQQEFLQYKKQLDAGFIDLQKAYQQASNQYQEQMTSRWGSFKESDHETWVNYAEDGQTRQSVNFATGVVEVDILANRNETLAAIKQQAMQSVTRLLATTEKQAFENDVVAQKVEARLKQHAAVVKTSKLSTQHKVMSALVSDISQASKSEIKELSSQFI
;
A
#
# COMPACT_ATOMS: atom_id res chain seq x y z
N LEU A 1 41.53 76.36 0.32
CA LEU A 1 40.10 76.25 0.68
C LEU A 1 39.44 75.23 -0.25
N ILE A 2 39.74 73.93 -0.09
CA ILE A 2 39.05 72.84 -0.79
C ILE A 2 39.05 71.65 0.17
N LEU A 3 38.02 71.58 1.00
CA LEU A 3 37.69 70.43 1.85
C LEU A 3 36.19 70.57 2.12
N LEU A 4 35.46 69.45 2.03
CA LEU A 4 34.00 69.29 2.18
C LEU A 4 33.14 69.33 0.90
N LEU A 5 33.31 68.38 -0.03
CA LEU A 5 32.26 68.01 -0.99
C LEU A 5 32.24 66.49 -1.33
N MET A 6 32.66 65.61 -0.42
CA MET A 6 32.60 64.14 -0.65
C MET A 6 31.83 63.37 0.44
N SER A 7 31.00 64.04 1.23
CA SER A 7 30.43 63.43 2.46
C SER A 7 28.95 63.05 2.39
N SER A 8 28.20 63.41 1.35
CA SER A 8 26.77 63.04 1.25
C SER A 8 26.56 61.71 0.54
N ASP A 9 27.16 61.50 -0.63
CA ASP A 9 26.87 60.34 -1.48
C ASP A 9 27.42 59.04 -0.89
N GLN A 10 28.58 59.11 -0.23
CA GLN A 10 29.17 57.96 0.46
C GLN A 10 28.38 57.58 1.72
N LEU A 11 27.85 58.57 2.45
CA LEU A 11 26.99 58.35 3.61
C LEU A 11 25.64 57.72 3.20
N MET A 12 25.10 58.10 2.04
CA MET A 12 23.88 57.52 1.48
C MET A 12 24.11 56.09 0.96
N ALA A 13 25.28 55.81 0.36
CA ALA A 13 25.66 54.46 -0.07
C ALA A 13 25.88 53.52 1.13
N ASP A 14 26.53 54.00 2.19
CA ASP A 14 26.73 53.24 3.43
C ASP A 14 25.38 52.94 4.11
N LYS A 15 24.48 53.93 4.19
CA LYS A 15 23.12 53.72 4.70
C LYS A 15 22.33 52.72 3.85
N ALA A 16 22.38 52.83 2.52
CA ALA A 16 21.70 51.91 1.62
C ALA A 16 22.23 50.47 1.74
N PHE A 17 23.54 50.31 1.98
CA PHE A 17 24.16 49.01 2.20
C PHE A 17 23.77 48.41 3.56
N GLU A 18 23.72 49.19 4.63
CA GLU A 18 23.20 48.75 5.93
C GLU A 18 21.72 48.35 5.85
N ASP A 19 20.89 49.18 5.19
CA ASP A 19 19.47 48.89 4.95
C ASP A 19 19.31 47.57 4.16
N PHE A 20 20.15 47.34 3.14
CA PHE A 20 20.18 46.08 2.39
C PHE A 20 20.54 44.88 3.27
N LYS A 21 21.60 44.98 4.10
CA LYS A 21 21.98 43.89 5.02
C LYS A 21 20.88 43.59 6.03
N HIS A 22 20.22 44.62 6.56
CA HIS A 22 19.08 44.45 7.47
C HIS A 22 17.91 43.76 6.78
N GLN A 23 17.55 44.18 5.57
CA GLN A 23 16.51 43.53 4.77
C GLN A 23 16.86 42.07 4.49
N GLN A 24 18.09 41.79 4.06
CA GLN A 24 18.55 40.43 3.78
C GLN A 24 18.48 39.53 5.03
N HIS A 25 18.85 40.05 6.20
CA HIS A 25 18.75 39.31 7.46
C HIS A 25 17.29 39.01 7.84
N GLN A 26 16.40 39.99 7.66
CA GLN A 26 14.96 39.81 7.89
C GLN A 26 14.38 38.77 6.93
N ASP A 27 14.75 38.81 5.65
CA ASP A 27 14.28 37.86 4.64
C ASP A 27 14.74 36.42 4.94
N ILE A 28 16.02 36.23 5.32
CA ILE A 28 16.55 34.92 5.73
C ILE A 28 15.83 34.42 6.98
N SER A 29 15.62 35.28 7.98
CA SER A 29 14.90 34.91 9.20
C SER A 29 13.45 34.52 8.91
N ALA A 30 12.75 35.31 8.08
CA ALA A 30 11.38 35.03 7.67
C ALA A 30 11.29 33.70 6.89
N TYR A 31 12.21 33.45 5.96
CA TYR A 31 12.32 32.19 5.23
C TYR A 31 12.53 31.01 6.17
N ASN A 32 13.52 31.09 7.07
CA ASN A 32 13.82 30.02 8.02
C ASN A 32 12.63 29.70 8.92
N ASN A 33 11.93 30.74 9.41
CA ASN A 33 10.73 30.58 10.22
C ASN A 33 9.60 29.91 9.44
N ALA A 34 9.35 30.33 8.20
CA ALA A 34 8.34 29.73 7.33
C ALA A 34 8.64 28.25 7.05
N THR A 35 9.87 27.94 6.64
CA THR A 35 10.32 26.56 6.39
C THR A 35 10.23 25.68 7.64
N GLN A 36 10.58 26.22 8.82
CA GLN A 36 10.43 25.48 10.07
C GLN A 36 8.96 25.19 10.39
N GLN A 37 8.06 26.15 10.19
CA GLN A 37 6.62 25.97 10.39
C GLN A 37 6.04 24.93 9.43
N GLU A 38 6.40 24.99 8.15
CA GLU A 38 6.01 24.00 7.13
C GLU A 38 6.48 22.59 7.51
N PHE A 39 7.74 22.45 7.94
CA PHE A 39 8.27 21.16 8.39
C PHE A 39 7.53 20.61 9.61
N LEU A 40 7.27 21.45 10.61
CA LEU A 40 6.53 21.05 11.81
C LEU A 40 5.09 20.65 11.47
N GLN A 41 4.44 21.36 10.54
CA GLN A 41 3.11 21.00 10.07
C GLN A 41 3.10 19.66 9.31
N TYR A 42 4.07 19.46 8.40
CA TYR A 42 4.24 18.20 7.68
C TYR A 42 4.49 17.04 8.66
N LYS A 43 5.40 17.22 9.62
CA LYS A 43 5.68 16.21 10.65
C LYS A 43 4.43 15.86 11.45
N LYS A 44 3.65 16.86 11.87
CA LYS A 44 2.38 16.64 12.59
C LYS A 44 1.38 15.84 11.77
N GLN A 45 1.25 16.14 10.47
CA GLN A 45 0.37 15.38 9.57
C GLN A 45 0.87 13.94 9.37
N LEU A 46 2.18 13.76 9.21
CA LEU A 46 2.80 12.44 9.08
C LEU A 46 2.58 11.58 10.33
N ASP A 47 2.85 12.13 11.52
CA ASP A 47 2.66 11.44 12.79
C ASP A 47 1.18 11.07 12.99
N ALA A 48 0.24 11.96 12.65
CA ALA A 48 -1.19 11.67 12.68
C ALA A 48 -1.60 10.56 11.69
N GLY A 49 -1.07 10.60 10.46
CA GLY A 49 -1.29 9.58 9.45
C GLY A 49 -0.77 8.21 9.87
N PHE A 50 0.41 8.15 10.50
CA PHE A 50 1.00 6.92 11.01
C PHE A 50 0.17 6.32 12.17
N ILE A 51 -0.29 7.15 13.10
CA ILE A 51 -1.18 6.72 14.19
C ILE A 51 -2.48 6.14 13.62
N ASP A 52 -3.08 6.80 12.63
CA ASP A 52 -4.30 6.31 11.99
C ASP A 52 -4.06 5.03 11.18
N LEU A 53 -2.90 4.86 10.54
CA LEU A 53 -2.50 3.62 9.87
C LEU A 53 -2.49 2.45 10.87
N GLN A 54 -1.77 2.61 11.99
CA GLN A 54 -1.67 1.57 13.02
C GLN A 54 -3.06 1.18 13.57
N LYS A 55 -3.88 2.18 13.89
CA LYS A 55 -5.24 1.95 14.40
C LYS A 55 -6.13 1.27 13.37
N ALA A 56 -6.12 1.75 12.13
CA ALA A 56 -6.94 1.20 11.06
C ALA A 56 -6.56 -0.25 10.77
N TYR A 57 -5.27 -0.54 10.71
CA TYR A 57 -4.77 -1.89 10.49
C TYR A 57 -5.16 -2.83 11.62
N GLN A 58 -4.90 -2.45 12.88
CA GLN A 58 -5.27 -3.27 14.04
C GLN A 58 -6.77 -3.57 14.08
N GLN A 59 -7.60 -2.55 13.86
CA GLN A 59 -9.06 -2.71 13.88
C GLN A 59 -9.55 -3.59 12.72
N ALA A 60 -9.07 -3.34 11.51
CA ALA A 60 -9.47 -4.10 10.33
C ALA A 60 -8.99 -5.55 10.39
N SER A 61 -7.75 -5.79 10.81
CA SER A 61 -7.17 -7.13 10.98
C SER A 61 -7.92 -7.92 12.06
N ASN A 62 -8.14 -7.35 13.26
CA ASN A 62 -8.88 -8.03 14.32
C ASN A 62 -10.29 -8.44 13.89
N GLN A 63 -11.04 -7.51 13.28
CA GLN A 63 -12.39 -7.80 12.78
C GLN A 63 -12.38 -8.91 11.74
N TYR A 64 -11.41 -8.88 10.82
CA TYR A 64 -11.31 -9.85 9.75
C TYR A 64 -10.88 -11.23 10.27
N GLN A 65 -9.91 -11.27 11.19
CA GLN A 65 -9.49 -12.46 11.89
C GLN A 65 -10.65 -13.11 12.64
N GLU A 66 -11.43 -12.35 13.41
CA GLU A 66 -12.62 -12.87 14.11
C GLU A 66 -13.65 -13.45 13.13
N GLN A 67 -13.94 -12.71 12.05
CA GLN A 67 -14.90 -13.13 11.02
C GLN A 67 -14.47 -14.43 10.33
N MET A 68 -13.19 -14.53 9.94
CA MET A 68 -12.66 -15.71 9.27
C MET A 68 -12.49 -16.88 10.24
N THR A 69 -12.04 -16.65 11.47
CA THR A 69 -11.94 -17.69 12.51
C THR A 69 -13.30 -18.30 12.81
N SER A 70 -14.36 -17.48 12.91
CA SER A 70 -15.73 -17.97 13.12
C SER A 70 -16.21 -18.92 12.01
N ARG A 71 -15.75 -18.70 10.77
CA ARG A 71 -16.10 -19.53 9.60
C ARG A 71 -15.21 -20.76 9.45
N TRP A 72 -13.90 -20.60 9.62
CA TRP A 72 -12.88 -21.61 9.31
C TRP A 72 -12.37 -22.39 10.52
N GLY A 73 -12.75 -21.98 11.74
CA GLY A 73 -12.18 -22.47 13.00
C GLY A 73 -10.74 -21.97 13.27
N SER A 74 -10.05 -21.45 12.26
CA SER A 74 -8.71 -20.88 12.35
C SER A 74 -8.50 -19.79 11.31
N PHE A 75 -7.66 -18.81 11.63
CA PHE A 75 -7.26 -17.75 10.70
C PHE A 75 -5.83 -18.01 10.19
N LYS A 76 -5.63 -17.85 8.88
CA LYS A 76 -4.30 -17.74 8.26
C LYS A 76 -4.13 -16.29 7.84
N GLU A 77 -3.01 -15.69 8.22
CA GLU A 77 -2.67 -14.31 7.85
C GLU A 77 -1.54 -14.32 6.82
N SER A 78 -1.52 -13.31 5.94
CA SER A 78 -0.36 -13.08 5.09
C SER A 78 0.83 -12.61 5.94
N ASP A 79 2.03 -13.02 5.57
CA ASP A 79 3.28 -12.55 6.14
C ASP A 79 4.28 -12.19 5.03
N HIS A 80 5.54 -11.96 5.40
CA HIS A 80 6.59 -11.60 4.45
C HIS A 80 6.95 -12.67 3.41
N GLU A 81 6.62 -13.95 3.65
CA GLU A 81 6.89 -15.08 2.74
C GLU A 81 5.62 -15.68 2.16
N THR A 82 4.49 -15.52 2.84
CA THR A 82 3.23 -16.19 2.51
C THR A 82 2.14 -15.18 2.20
N TRP A 83 1.58 -15.26 1.00
CA TRP A 83 0.37 -14.53 0.66
C TRP A 83 -0.85 -15.41 0.88
N VAL A 84 -1.83 -14.92 1.65
CA VAL A 84 -3.10 -15.58 1.93
C VAL A 84 -4.25 -14.76 1.36
N ASN A 85 -5.15 -15.45 0.67
CA ASN A 85 -6.36 -14.85 0.11
C ASN A 85 -7.58 -15.70 0.46
N TYR A 86 -8.58 -15.09 1.07
CA TYR A 86 -9.91 -15.68 1.21
C TYR A 86 -10.78 -15.15 0.08
N ALA A 87 -11.46 -16.04 -0.64
CA ALA A 87 -12.40 -15.64 -1.67
C ALA A 87 -13.60 -14.89 -1.07
N GLU A 88 -14.28 -14.08 -1.90
CA GLU A 88 -15.42 -13.25 -1.49
C GLU A 88 -16.57 -14.06 -0.88
N ASP A 89 -16.79 -15.29 -1.36
CA ASP A 89 -17.79 -16.22 -0.80
C ASP A 89 -17.45 -16.72 0.62
N GLY A 90 -16.19 -16.53 1.06
CA GLY A 90 -15.66 -16.97 2.34
C GLY A 90 -15.50 -18.49 2.48
N GLN A 91 -15.71 -19.27 1.41
CA GLN A 91 -15.65 -20.74 1.38
C GLN A 91 -14.34 -21.26 0.82
N THR A 92 -13.58 -20.42 0.14
CA THR A 92 -12.27 -20.77 -0.42
C THR A 92 -11.18 -19.95 0.24
N ARG A 93 -10.09 -20.61 0.64
CA ARG A 93 -8.88 -19.96 1.14
C ARG A 93 -7.68 -20.48 0.35
N GLN A 94 -6.83 -19.58 -0.09
CA GLN A 94 -5.63 -19.85 -0.86
C GLN A 94 -4.43 -19.33 -0.08
N SER A 95 -3.33 -20.09 -0.08
CA SER A 95 -2.05 -19.58 0.43
C SER A 95 -0.91 -19.96 -0.50
N VAL A 96 0.00 -19.01 -0.70
CA VAL A 96 1.19 -19.16 -1.55
C VAL A 96 2.39 -18.78 -0.71
N ASN A 97 3.23 -19.75 -0.36
CA ASN A 97 4.50 -19.50 0.31
C ASN A 97 5.60 -19.38 -0.76
N PHE A 98 6.10 -18.17 -0.98
CA PHE A 98 7.07 -17.87 -2.03
C PHE A 98 8.48 -18.39 -1.72
N ALA A 99 8.80 -18.60 -0.43
CA ALA A 99 10.09 -19.15 -0.02
C ALA A 99 10.23 -20.64 -0.36
N THR A 100 9.15 -21.41 -0.21
CA THR A 100 9.12 -22.87 -0.43
C THR A 100 8.49 -23.28 -1.75
N GLY A 101 7.70 -22.39 -2.38
CA GLY A 101 6.88 -22.69 -3.55
C GLY A 101 5.61 -23.48 -3.24
N VAL A 102 5.28 -23.71 -1.96
CA VAL A 102 4.07 -24.45 -1.57
C VAL A 102 2.83 -23.58 -1.80
N VAL A 103 1.86 -24.16 -2.50
CA VAL A 103 0.54 -23.57 -2.77
C VAL A 103 -0.52 -24.46 -2.16
N GLU A 104 -1.40 -23.88 -1.36
CA GLU A 104 -2.54 -24.58 -0.77
C GLU A 104 -3.86 -23.94 -1.22
N VAL A 105 -4.84 -24.79 -1.53
CA VAL A 105 -6.21 -24.39 -1.82
C VAL A 105 -7.13 -25.18 -0.88
N ASP A 106 -7.66 -24.48 0.10
CA ASP A 106 -8.59 -25.02 1.09
C ASP A 106 -10.03 -24.68 0.68
N ILE A 107 -10.95 -25.64 0.77
CA ILE A 107 -12.38 -25.49 0.51
C ILE A 107 -13.18 -25.89 1.75
N LEU A 108 -14.02 -25.00 2.27
CA LEU A 108 -15.05 -25.34 3.25
C LEU A 108 -16.21 -26.04 2.54
N ALA A 109 -16.28 -27.36 2.67
CA ALA A 109 -17.35 -28.17 2.10
C ALA A 109 -18.47 -28.46 3.13
N ASN A 110 -19.70 -28.40 2.67
CA ASN A 110 -20.88 -28.85 3.41
C ASN A 110 -21.05 -30.37 3.29
N ARG A 111 -21.66 -30.99 4.29
CA ARG A 111 -21.83 -32.47 4.35
C ARG A 111 -22.62 -33.05 3.18
N ASN A 112 -23.45 -32.26 2.50
CA ASN A 112 -24.28 -32.68 1.38
C ASN A 112 -23.62 -32.44 0.01
N GLU A 113 -22.44 -31.81 -0.03
CA GLU A 113 -21.72 -31.60 -1.29
C GLU A 113 -21.03 -32.89 -1.74
N THR A 114 -21.11 -33.15 -3.05
CA THR A 114 -20.44 -34.32 -3.63
C THR A 114 -18.95 -34.04 -3.79
N LEU A 115 -18.13 -35.09 -3.73
CA LEU A 115 -16.70 -34.97 -4.00
C LEU A 115 -16.40 -34.36 -5.38
N ALA A 116 -17.22 -34.66 -6.38
CA ALA A 116 -17.08 -34.10 -7.72
C ALA A 116 -17.29 -32.57 -7.73
N ALA A 117 -18.29 -32.06 -6.99
CA ALA A 117 -18.53 -30.63 -6.85
C ALA A 117 -17.36 -29.93 -6.13
N ILE A 118 -16.86 -30.52 -5.04
CA ILE A 118 -15.71 -29.99 -4.28
C ILE A 118 -14.46 -29.93 -5.16
N LYS A 119 -14.17 -31.01 -5.92
CA LYS A 119 -13.06 -31.02 -6.88
C LYS A 119 -13.20 -29.94 -7.94
N GLN A 120 -14.40 -29.75 -8.49
CA GLN A 120 -14.67 -28.70 -9.47
C GLN A 120 -14.43 -27.31 -8.88
N GLN A 121 -14.86 -27.05 -7.64
CA GLN A 121 -14.62 -25.79 -6.95
C GLN A 121 -13.13 -25.55 -6.72
N ALA A 122 -12.39 -26.58 -6.30
CA ALA A 122 -10.95 -26.52 -6.15
C ALA A 122 -10.25 -26.20 -7.49
N MET A 123 -10.67 -26.82 -8.60
CA MET A 123 -10.11 -26.53 -9.94
C MET A 123 -10.36 -25.09 -10.37
N GLN A 124 -11.57 -24.58 -10.10
CA GLN A 124 -11.92 -23.19 -10.36
C GLN A 124 -11.09 -22.23 -9.49
N SER A 125 -10.82 -22.61 -8.24
CA SER A 125 -9.97 -21.86 -7.32
C SER A 125 -8.52 -21.78 -7.83
N VAL A 126 -7.94 -22.90 -8.26
CA VAL A 126 -6.59 -22.92 -8.88
C VAL A 126 -6.55 -22.07 -10.14
N THR A 127 -7.55 -22.20 -11.02
CA THR A 127 -7.67 -21.37 -12.24
C THR A 127 -7.71 -19.89 -11.90
N ARG A 128 -8.49 -19.52 -10.87
CA ARG A 128 -8.59 -18.14 -10.40
C ARG A 128 -7.27 -17.65 -9.83
N LEU A 129 -6.61 -18.44 -8.99
CA LEU A 129 -5.32 -18.13 -8.39
C LEU A 129 -4.26 -17.78 -9.43
N LEU A 130 -4.10 -18.65 -10.44
CA LEU A 130 -3.16 -18.43 -11.54
C LEU A 130 -3.48 -17.17 -12.36
N ALA A 131 -4.77 -16.81 -12.44
CA ALA A 131 -5.22 -15.62 -13.14
C ALA A 131 -5.22 -14.34 -12.29
N THR A 132 -5.08 -14.41 -10.96
CA THR A 132 -5.16 -13.25 -10.06
C THR A 132 -4.00 -12.30 -10.31
N THR A 133 -4.34 -11.04 -10.61
CA THR A 133 -3.36 -9.95 -10.79
C THR A 133 -3.04 -9.27 -9.46
N GLU A 134 -1.96 -8.49 -9.40
CA GLU A 134 -1.65 -7.65 -8.24
C GLU A 134 -2.82 -6.73 -7.87
N LYS A 135 -3.45 -6.09 -8.87
CA LYS A 135 -4.63 -5.26 -8.63
C LYS A 135 -5.76 -6.06 -7.98
N GLN A 136 -6.07 -7.24 -8.49
CA GLN A 136 -7.14 -8.07 -7.94
C GLN A 136 -6.79 -8.59 -6.54
N ALA A 137 -5.53 -8.94 -6.29
CA ALA A 137 -5.07 -9.36 -4.97
C ALA A 137 -5.30 -8.27 -3.93
N PHE A 138 -4.98 -7.02 -4.26
CA PHE A 138 -5.25 -5.87 -3.40
C PHE A 138 -6.75 -5.57 -3.25
N GLU A 139 -7.52 -5.65 -4.33
CA GLU A 139 -8.98 -5.43 -4.29
C GLU A 139 -9.69 -6.46 -3.40
N ASN A 140 -9.17 -7.69 -3.32
CA ASN A 140 -9.68 -8.74 -2.46
C ASN A 140 -9.19 -8.63 -1.00
N ASP A 141 -8.13 -7.86 -0.73
CA ASP A 141 -7.59 -7.68 0.61
C ASP A 141 -8.47 -6.72 1.43
N VAL A 142 -9.40 -7.31 2.19
CA VAL A 142 -10.35 -6.58 3.04
C VAL A 142 -9.65 -5.67 4.05
N VAL A 143 -8.50 -6.08 4.58
CA VAL A 143 -7.74 -5.28 5.56
C VAL A 143 -7.13 -4.07 4.86
N ALA A 144 -6.43 -4.30 3.75
CA ALA A 144 -5.81 -3.22 2.97
C ALA A 144 -6.84 -2.21 2.44
N GLN A 145 -7.98 -2.68 1.93
CA GLN A 145 -9.08 -1.81 1.48
C GLN A 145 -9.59 -0.90 2.61
N LYS A 146 -9.82 -1.46 3.82
CA LYS A 146 -10.27 -0.68 4.99
C LYS A 146 -9.23 0.34 5.44
N VAL A 147 -7.95 -0.06 5.46
CA VAL A 147 -6.84 0.82 5.83
C VAL A 147 -6.71 1.98 4.84
N GLU A 148 -6.68 1.70 3.53
CA GLU A 148 -6.54 2.74 2.53
C GLU A 148 -7.75 3.71 2.56
N ALA A 149 -8.97 3.19 2.72
CA ALA A 149 -10.15 4.02 2.89
C ALA A 149 -10.03 4.99 4.08
N ARG A 150 -9.49 4.53 5.21
CA ARG A 150 -9.26 5.37 6.40
C ARG A 150 -8.16 6.41 6.17
N LEU A 151 -7.13 6.07 5.41
CA LEU A 151 -5.97 6.94 5.17
C LEU A 151 -6.19 8.02 4.11
N LYS A 152 -7.28 7.98 3.34
CA LYS A 152 -7.63 9.03 2.36
C LYS A 152 -7.67 10.44 2.95
N GLN A 153 -7.99 10.58 4.23
CA GLN A 153 -7.98 11.87 4.94
C GLN A 153 -6.56 12.45 5.13
N HIS A 154 -5.51 11.64 4.95
CA HIS A 154 -4.10 12.00 5.10
C HIS A 154 -3.36 12.07 3.75
N ALA A 155 -4.07 12.43 2.67
CA ALA A 155 -3.54 12.44 1.29
C ALA A 155 -2.28 13.31 1.06
N ALA A 156 -2.00 14.28 1.95
CA ALA A 156 -0.79 15.10 1.89
C ALA A 156 0.49 14.32 2.26
N VAL A 157 0.36 13.22 3.02
CA VAL A 157 1.48 12.44 3.56
C VAL A 157 1.42 10.96 3.23
N VAL A 158 0.25 10.44 2.83
CA VAL A 158 0.06 9.06 2.40
C VAL A 158 0.12 8.98 0.87
N LYS A 159 0.96 8.07 0.37
CA LYS A 159 1.08 7.78 -1.06
C LYS A 159 0.49 6.41 -1.34
N THR A 160 -0.24 6.29 -2.45
CA THR A 160 -0.72 5.02 -2.99
C THR A 160 0.05 4.67 -4.26
N SER A 161 0.07 3.39 -4.62
CA SER A 161 0.74 2.89 -5.82
C SER A 161 -0.27 2.47 -6.88
N LYS A 162 0.13 2.57 -8.16
CA LYS A 162 -0.65 2.02 -9.26
C LYS A 162 -0.36 0.52 -9.37
N LEU A 163 -1.37 -0.30 -9.11
CA LEU A 163 -1.25 -1.76 -9.15
C LEU A 163 -1.40 -2.30 -10.57
N SER A 164 -0.66 -3.37 -10.88
CA SER A 164 -0.66 -3.97 -12.22
C SER A 164 -1.95 -4.75 -12.48
N THR A 165 -2.54 -4.53 -13.67
CA THR A 165 -3.65 -5.33 -14.20
C THR A 165 -3.16 -6.53 -15.02
N GLN A 166 -1.85 -6.66 -15.23
CA GLN A 166 -1.25 -7.68 -16.09
C GLN A 166 -0.37 -8.64 -15.29
N HIS A 167 0.39 -8.12 -14.33
CA HIS A 167 1.27 -8.93 -13.51
C HIS A 167 0.46 -9.81 -12.57
N LYS A 168 0.71 -11.12 -12.64
CA LYS A 168 0.02 -12.15 -11.84
C LYS A 168 0.78 -12.39 -10.55
N VAL A 169 0.05 -12.68 -9.47
CA VAL A 169 0.65 -13.03 -8.16
C VAL A 169 1.54 -14.28 -8.29
N MET A 170 1.14 -15.24 -9.12
CA MET A 170 1.86 -16.50 -9.32
C MET A 170 3.09 -16.40 -10.22
N SER A 171 3.45 -15.22 -10.75
CA SER A 171 4.56 -15.06 -11.69
C SER A 171 5.92 -15.45 -11.12
N ALA A 172 6.09 -15.36 -9.80
CA ALA A 172 7.32 -15.77 -9.11
C ALA A 172 7.54 -17.30 -9.11
N LEU A 173 6.47 -18.08 -9.24
CA LEU A 173 6.50 -19.55 -9.14
C LEU A 173 6.16 -20.24 -10.46
N VAL A 174 5.39 -19.58 -11.33
CA VAL A 174 4.94 -20.10 -12.62
C VAL A 174 5.42 -19.16 -13.71
N SER A 175 6.46 -19.58 -14.44
CA SER A 175 7.02 -18.82 -15.56
C SER A 175 5.95 -18.52 -16.62
N ASP A 176 6.04 -17.34 -17.23
CA ASP A 176 5.18 -16.88 -18.33
C ASP A 176 3.67 -16.82 -18.06
N ILE A 177 3.22 -17.06 -16.82
CA ILE A 177 1.79 -17.04 -16.47
C ILE A 177 1.13 -15.67 -16.71
N SER A 178 1.92 -14.59 -16.72
CA SER A 178 1.43 -13.25 -17.05
C SER A 178 1.12 -13.05 -18.54
N GLN A 179 1.67 -13.89 -19.42
CA GLN A 179 1.39 -13.91 -20.86
C GLN A 179 0.40 -15.00 -21.27
N ALA A 180 0.13 -15.95 -20.38
CA ALA A 180 -0.77 -17.07 -20.65
C ALA A 180 -2.22 -16.61 -20.92
N SER A 181 -2.81 -17.17 -21.96
CA SER A 181 -4.22 -17.04 -22.30
C SER A 181 -5.11 -17.75 -21.26
N LYS A 182 -6.41 -17.43 -21.29
CA LYS A 182 -7.40 -18.09 -20.42
C LYS A 182 -7.45 -19.61 -20.61
N SER A 183 -7.26 -20.08 -21.85
CA SER A 183 -7.21 -21.51 -22.17
C SER A 183 -5.96 -22.17 -21.61
N GLU A 184 -4.79 -21.53 -21.72
CA GLU A 184 -3.54 -22.05 -21.18
C GLU A 184 -3.58 -22.12 -19.64
N ILE A 185 -4.14 -21.09 -18.99
CA ILE A 185 -4.35 -21.10 -17.53
C ILE A 185 -5.27 -22.27 -17.13
N LYS A 186 -6.36 -22.49 -17.87
CA LYS A 186 -7.30 -23.60 -17.58
C LYS A 186 -6.64 -24.96 -17.75
N GLU A 187 -5.85 -25.14 -18.81
CA GLU A 187 -5.10 -26.36 -19.07
C GLU A 187 -4.08 -26.62 -17.95
N LEU A 188 -3.29 -25.61 -17.59
CA LEU A 188 -2.32 -25.71 -16.51
C LEU A 188 -2.99 -26.05 -15.16
N SER A 189 -4.15 -25.45 -14.88
CA SER A 189 -4.91 -25.72 -13.65
C SER A 189 -5.32 -27.19 -13.50
N SER A 190 -5.57 -27.88 -14.61
CA SER A 190 -5.96 -29.29 -14.61
C SER A 190 -4.83 -30.24 -14.20
N GLN A 191 -3.58 -29.76 -14.17
CA GLN A 191 -2.42 -30.57 -13.78
C GLN A 191 -2.24 -30.64 -12.25
N PHE A 192 -2.94 -29.79 -11.50
CA PHE A 192 -2.76 -29.64 -10.04
C PHE A 192 -3.82 -30.35 -9.19
N ILE A 193 -4.89 -30.91 -9.80
CA ILE A 193 -6.04 -31.53 -9.09
C ILE A 193 -6.45 -32.83 -9.78
#